data_AF-A0A9W6B734-F1
#
_entry.id   AF-A0A9W6B734-F1
#
_cell.length_a   1.000
_cell.length_b   1.000
_cell.length_c   1.000
_cell.angle_alpha   90.00
_cell.angle_beta   90.00
_cell.angle_gamma   90.00
#
_symmetry.space_group_name_H-M   'P 1'
#
loop_
_entity.id
_entity.type
_entity.pdbx_description
1 polymer ?
#
loop_
_entity_poly.entity_id
_entity_poly.type
_entity_poly.pdbx_seq_one_letter_code
_entity_poly.pdbx_strand_id
1 'polypeptide(L)'
;MSEIRNTKTFMRVVHRYLGYFMAGIMAVYAISGIVLVYRDTDLLKKEKVVNKTIAPNLNKGQLSKALHIKGVRINKTENGVVYFNKTGTYNRASGEVNYTTKELPYILEKMTHLHKAKSGNAMSPLNVLFGVSLFFFVISSFWMFNAKSKIFKRGLYFTVGGLVLALVLLFI
;
A
#
# COMPACT_ATOMS: atom_id res chain seq x y z
N MET A 1 -17.16 -29.64 -15.57
CA MET A 1 -16.74 -29.03 -14.28
C MET A 1 -16.12 -30.14 -13.44
N SER A 2 -15.00 -29.93 -12.75
CA SER A 2 -14.49 -30.95 -11.82
C SER A 2 -15.48 -31.15 -10.67
N GLU A 3 -16.08 -32.34 -10.54
CA GLU A 3 -17.05 -32.65 -9.49
C GLU A 3 -16.42 -32.57 -8.09
N ILE A 4 -17.06 -31.85 -7.18
CA ILE A 4 -16.66 -31.77 -5.78
C ILE A 4 -17.20 -33.01 -5.06
N ARG A 5 -16.32 -33.97 -4.79
CA ARG A 5 -16.69 -35.24 -4.15
C ARG A 5 -16.32 -35.34 -2.68
N ASN A 6 -15.32 -34.57 -2.26
CA ASN A 6 -14.83 -34.53 -0.88
C ASN A 6 -14.05 -33.22 -0.63
N THR A 7 -13.63 -33.01 0.62
CA THR A 7 -12.88 -31.82 1.05
C THR A 7 -11.60 -31.59 0.24
N LYS A 8 -10.89 -32.66 -0.16
CA LYS A 8 -9.67 -32.53 -0.95
C LYS A 8 -9.95 -31.99 -2.34
N THR A 9 -10.96 -32.53 -3.01
CA THR A 9 -11.35 -32.04 -4.33
C THR A 9 -11.93 -30.63 -4.23
N PHE A 10 -12.72 -30.32 -3.20
CA PHE A 10 -13.19 -28.96 -2.91
C PHE A 10 -12.03 -27.96 -2.81
N MET A 11 -11.08 -28.21 -1.89
CA MET A 11 -9.93 -27.33 -1.66
C MET A 11 -9.13 -27.09 -2.93
N ARG A 12 -8.89 -28.15 -3.72
CA ARG A 12 -8.14 -28.04 -5.00
C ARG A 12 -8.88 -27.21 -6.05
N VAL A 13 -10.19 -27.41 -6.17
CA VAL A 13 -11.02 -26.69 -7.15
C VAL A 13 -11.10 -25.21 -6.78
N VAL A 14 -11.44 -24.91 -5.53
CA VAL A 14 -11.56 -23.53 -5.06
C VAL A 14 -10.20 -22.82 -5.09
N HIS A 15 -9.11 -23.44 -4.60
CA HIS A 15 -7.76 -22.86 -4.67
C HIS A 15 -7.37 -22.46 -6.08
N ARG A 16 -7.65 -23.32 -7.07
CA ARG A 16 -7.31 -23.03 -8.47
C ARG A 16 -8.12 -21.86 -9.04
N TYR A 17 -9.45 -21.90 -8.91
CA TYR A 17 -10.30 -20.87 -9.53
C TYR A 17 -10.23 -19.54 -8.78
N LEU A 18 -10.21 -19.58 -7.45
CA LEU A 18 -9.94 -18.38 -6.65
C LEU A 18 -8.53 -17.86 -6.93
N GLY A 19 -7.54 -18.73 -7.13
CA GLY A 19 -6.19 -18.36 -7.54
C GLY A 19 -6.17 -17.57 -8.85
N TYR A 20 -6.83 -18.08 -9.89
CA TYR A 20 -6.94 -17.36 -11.17
C TYR A 20 -7.67 -16.02 -11.03
N PHE A 21 -8.76 -15.98 -10.26
CA PHE A 21 -9.48 -14.73 -10.01
C PHE A 21 -8.61 -13.70 -9.27
N MET A 22 -7.84 -14.14 -8.27
CA MET A 22 -7.01 -13.26 -7.44
C MET A 22 -5.67 -12.88 -8.08
N ALA A 23 -5.21 -13.57 -9.13
CA ALA A 23 -3.87 -13.38 -9.70
C ALA A 23 -3.55 -11.92 -10.07
N GLY A 24 -4.48 -11.22 -10.73
CA GLY A 24 -4.30 -9.81 -11.08
C GLY A 24 -4.22 -8.90 -9.84
N ILE A 25 -5.07 -9.15 -8.84
CA ILE A 25 -5.07 -8.41 -7.58
C ILE A 25 -3.76 -8.66 -6.82
N MET A 26 -3.30 -9.91 -6.76
CA MET A 26 -2.03 -10.30 -6.14
C MET A 26 -0.84 -9.59 -6.78
N ALA A 27 -0.81 -9.48 -8.12
CA ALA A 27 0.24 -8.74 -8.82
C ALA A 27 0.25 -7.26 -8.42
N VAL A 28 -0.92 -6.62 -8.37
CA VAL A 28 -1.05 -5.22 -7.91
C VAL A 28 -0.55 -5.06 -6.47
N TYR A 29 -0.91 -5.97 -5.58
CA TYR A 29 -0.52 -5.94 -4.17
C TYR A 29 0.97 -6.22 -3.95
N ALA A 30 1.56 -7.13 -4.71
CA ALA A 30 2.99 -7.43 -4.65
C ALA A 30 3.82 -6.20 -5.07
N ILE A 31 3.48 -5.59 -6.21
CA ILE A 31 4.17 -4.39 -6.72
C ILE A 31 4.00 -3.23 -5.73
N SER A 32 2.76 -2.94 -5.32
CA SER A 32 2.52 -1.85 -4.37
C SER A 32 3.15 -2.10 -3.00
N GLY A 33 3.24 -3.36 -2.54
CA GLY A 33 3.95 -3.72 -1.32
C GLY A 33 5.43 -3.34 -1.37
N ILE A 34 6.12 -3.67 -2.46
CA ILE A 34 7.52 -3.26 -2.70
C ILE A 34 7.65 -1.73 -2.70
N VAL A 35 6.76 -1.04 -3.43
CA VAL A 35 6.76 0.44 -3.47
C VAL A 35 6.57 1.05 -2.08
N LEU A 36 5.74 0.42 -1.23
CA LEU A 36 5.47 0.90 0.13
C LEU A 36 6.64 0.73 1.10
N VAL A 37 7.57 -0.20 0.84
CA VAL A 37 8.82 -0.35 1.60
C VAL A 37 9.71 0.87 1.38
N TYR A 38 9.82 1.34 0.13
CA TYR A 38 10.70 2.47 -0.25
C TYR A 38 10.00 3.84 -0.28
N ARG A 39 8.84 3.99 0.37
CA ARG A 39 7.98 5.19 0.27
C ARG A 39 8.64 6.48 0.76
N ASP A 40 9.62 6.34 1.66
CA ASP A 40 10.41 7.39 2.27
C ASP A 40 11.57 7.86 1.38
N THR A 41 11.93 7.07 0.38
CA THR A 41 12.93 7.43 -0.63
C THR A 41 12.34 8.21 -1.81
N ASP A 42 13.20 8.79 -2.64
CA ASP A 42 12.81 9.46 -3.89
C ASP A 42 12.95 8.57 -5.13
N LEU A 43 13.31 7.29 -4.98
CA LEU A 43 13.70 6.38 -6.07
C LEU A 43 12.65 6.25 -7.18
N LEU A 44 11.36 6.22 -6.81
CA LEU A 44 10.25 5.99 -7.73
C LEU A 44 9.34 7.23 -7.90
N LYS A 45 9.74 8.38 -7.36
CA LYS A 45 8.92 9.60 -7.37
C LYS A 45 9.29 10.49 -8.54
N LYS A 46 8.31 11.27 -9.02
CA LYS A 46 8.50 12.34 -10.00
C LYS A 46 8.19 13.68 -9.35
N GLU A 47 8.90 14.71 -9.80
CA GLU A 47 8.61 16.08 -9.40
C GLU A 47 7.29 16.54 -9.99
N LYS A 48 6.51 17.25 -9.17
CA LYS A 48 5.23 17.82 -9.53
C LYS A 48 5.14 19.22 -8.94
N VAL A 49 4.95 20.21 -9.80
CA VAL A 49 4.69 21.58 -9.39
C VAL A 49 3.21 21.70 -9.03
N VAL A 50 2.93 22.20 -7.83
CA VAL A 50 1.57 22.40 -7.32
C VAL A 50 1.31 23.88 -7.18
N ASN A 51 0.37 24.38 -7.97
CA ASN A 51 -0.15 25.73 -7.88
C ASN A 51 -1.58 25.66 -7.35
N LYS A 52 -1.83 26.31 -6.20
CA LYS A 52 -3.16 26.32 -5.57
C LYS A 52 -3.39 27.64 -4.86
N THR A 53 -4.63 28.11 -4.86
CA THR A 53 -5.05 29.23 -4.02
C THR A 53 -5.75 28.68 -2.78
N ILE A 54 -5.30 29.12 -1.61
CA ILE A 54 -5.91 28.81 -0.31
C ILE A 54 -6.34 30.11 0.37
N ALA A 55 -6.96 30.02 1.54
CA ALA A 55 -7.36 31.20 2.28
C ALA A 55 -6.15 32.12 2.55
N PRO A 56 -6.33 33.45 2.44
CA PRO A 56 -5.28 34.41 2.76
C PRO A 56 -4.99 34.44 4.26
N ASN A 57 -3.82 34.98 4.61
CA ASN A 57 -3.36 35.22 5.98
C ASN A 57 -3.41 34.01 6.94
N LEU A 58 -3.10 32.81 6.46
CA LEU A 58 -3.05 31.61 7.31
C LEU A 58 -1.79 31.57 8.18
N ASN A 59 -1.94 31.16 9.43
CA ASN A 59 -0.80 30.86 10.31
C ASN A 59 -0.15 29.52 9.92
N LYS A 60 1.03 29.22 10.49
CA LYS A 60 1.80 27.99 10.18
C LYS A 60 0.98 26.69 10.32
N GLY A 61 0.18 26.58 11.39
CA GLY A 61 -0.64 25.39 11.64
C GLY A 61 -1.78 25.25 10.64
N GLN A 62 -2.44 26.37 10.34
CA GLN A 62 -3.51 26.43 9.34
C GLN A 62 -2.98 26.17 7.93
N LEU A 63 -1.82 26.70 7.58
CA LEU A 63 -1.14 26.47 6.30
C LEU A 63 -0.79 24.99 6.12
N SER A 64 -0.20 24.36 7.15
CA SER A 64 0.08 22.92 7.14
C SER A 64 -1.18 22.07 6.96
N LYS A 65 -2.27 22.44 7.63
CA LYS A 65 -3.57 21.75 7.48
C LYS A 65 -4.18 21.95 6.10
N ALA A 66 -4.16 23.17 5.57
CA ALA A 66 -4.72 23.53 4.26
C ALA A 66 -3.98 22.85 3.10
N LEU A 67 -2.66 22.67 3.23
CA LEU A 67 -1.83 22.01 2.23
C LEU A 67 -1.74 20.49 2.42
N HIS A 68 -2.27 19.94 3.51
CA HIS A 68 -2.10 18.53 3.90
C HIS A 68 -0.62 18.08 3.99
N ILE A 69 0.30 19.03 4.18
CA ILE A 69 1.74 18.77 4.32
C ILE A 69 2.05 18.66 5.82
N LYS A 70 2.53 17.49 6.25
CA LYS A 70 3.05 17.32 7.61
C LYS A 70 4.41 18.01 7.74
N GLY A 71 4.59 18.81 8.79
CA GLY A 71 5.91 19.37 9.14
C GLY A 71 6.35 20.55 8.27
N VAL A 72 5.43 21.46 7.90
CA VAL A 72 5.79 22.72 7.23
C VAL A 72 6.81 23.50 8.07
N ARG A 73 8.00 23.75 7.51
CA ARG A 73 9.04 24.60 8.10
C ARG A 73 9.06 25.91 7.34
N ILE A 74 8.78 27.00 8.05
CA ILE A 74 8.91 28.35 7.50
C ILE A 74 10.40 28.69 7.53
N ASN A 75 10.95 28.98 6.36
CA ASN A 75 12.35 29.37 6.20
C ASN A 75 12.51 30.89 6.33
N LYS A 76 11.63 31.64 5.67
CA LYS A 76 11.70 33.10 5.59
C LYS A 76 10.33 33.69 5.31
N THR A 77 10.13 34.96 5.64
CA THR A 77 8.98 35.74 5.21
C THR A 77 9.47 37.10 4.74
N GLU A 78 9.18 37.46 3.49
CA GLU A 78 9.57 38.74 2.89
C GLU A 78 8.43 39.28 2.04
N ASN A 79 8.16 40.59 2.14
CA ASN A 79 7.17 41.29 1.32
C ASN A 79 5.79 40.60 1.28
N GLY A 80 5.34 40.03 2.40
CA GLY A 80 4.07 39.31 2.51
C GLY A 80 4.06 37.89 1.93
N VAL A 81 5.20 37.40 1.40
CA VAL A 81 5.38 36.03 0.91
C VAL A 81 6.12 35.18 1.94
N VAL A 82 5.52 34.06 2.32
CA VAL A 82 6.08 33.05 3.23
C VAL A 82 6.77 31.98 2.40
N TYR A 83 8.06 31.78 2.65
CA TYR A 83 8.84 30.71 2.05
C TYR A 83 8.90 29.52 3.01
N PHE A 84 8.53 28.33 2.52
CA PHE A 84 8.49 27.11 3.32
C PHE A 84 9.13 25.92 2.61
N ASN A 85 9.68 24.98 3.39
CA ASN A 85 10.28 23.74 2.91
C ASN A 85 11.30 23.91 1.75
N LYS A 86 12.04 25.02 1.74
CA LYS A 86 13.03 25.45 0.71
C LYS A 86 12.47 25.73 -0.70
N THR A 87 11.42 25.05 -1.15
CA THR A 87 10.88 25.15 -2.52
C THR A 87 9.47 25.73 -2.60
N GLY A 88 8.81 25.97 -1.46
CA GLY A 88 7.44 26.45 -1.40
C GLY A 88 7.33 27.95 -1.13
N THR A 89 6.38 28.60 -1.80
CA THR A 89 6.00 29.99 -1.58
C THR A 89 4.50 30.08 -1.28
N TYR A 90 4.13 31.01 -0.38
CA TYR A 90 2.75 31.33 -0.04
C TYR A 90 2.59 32.85 0.09
N ASN A 91 1.77 33.46 -0.75
CA ASN A 91 1.43 34.87 -0.65
C ASN A 91 0.30 35.07 0.37
N ARG A 92 0.57 35.78 1.47
CA ARG A 92 -0.43 35.99 2.54
C ARG A 92 -1.57 36.91 2.12
N ALA A 93 -1.37 37.76 1.12
CA ALA A 93 -2.39 38.69 0.63
C ALA A 93 -3.34 38.01 -0.37
N SER A 94 -2.80 37.35 -1.41
CA SER A 94 -3.60 36.69 -2.44
C SER A 94 -4.04 35.28 -2.07
N GLY A 95 -3.36 34.63 -1.13
CA GLY A 95 -3.60 33.22 -0.80
C GLY A 95 -2.95 32.23 -1.78
N GLU A 96 -2.18 32.70 -2.77
CA GLU A 96 -1.52 31.86 -3.77
C GLU A 96 -0.38 31.07 -3.17
N VAL A 97 -0.32 29.78 -3.51
CA VAL A 97 0.71 28.84 -3.09
C VAL A 97 1.31 28.17 -4.32
N ASN A 98 2.65 28.14 -4.37
CA ASN A 98 3.40 27.36 -5.34
C ASN A 98 4.47 26.53 -4.60
N TYR A 99 4.50 25.23 -4.81
CA TYR A 99 5.59 24.39 -4.32
C TYR A 99 5.82 23.17 -5.22
N THR A 100 7.06 22.70 -5.25
CA THR A 100 7.40 21.43 -5.88
C THR A 100 7.38 20.31 -4.84
N THR A 101 6.63 19.25 -5.14
CA THR A 101 6.58 18.03 -4.35
C THR A 101 7.01 16.82 -5.19
N LYS A 102 7.47 15.77 -4.54
CA LYS A 102 7.80 14.49 -5.18
C LYS A 102 6.70 13.48 -4.87
N GLU A 103 6.02 13.01 -5.91
CA GLU A 103 4.90 12.06 -5.80
C GLU A 103 5.14 10.84 -6.68
N LEU A 104 4.49 9.71 -6.35
CA LEU A 104 4.56 8.52 -7.20
C LEU A 104 3.87 8.80 -8.55
N PRO A 105 4.33 8.18 -9.65
CA PRO A 105 3.61 8.16 -10.91
C PRO A 105 2.18 7.65 -10.71
N TYR A 106 1.25 8.17 -11.51
CA TYR A 106 -0.19 7.92 -11.39
C TYR A 106 -0.56 6.45 -11.12
N ILE A 107 0.00 5.51 -11.89
CA ILE A 107 -0.30 4.08 -11.73
C ILE A 107 0.14 3.58 -10.35
N LEU A 108 1.40 3.83 -9.95
CA LEU A 108 1.92 3.41 -8.64
C LEU A 108 1.18 4.09 -7.48
N GLU A 109 0.80 5.35 -7.66
CA GLU A 109 -0.01 6.08 -6.70
C GLU A 109 -1.37 5.38 -6.49
N LYS A 110 -2.08 5.02 -7.56
CA LYS A 110 -3.36 4.29 -7.47
C LYS A 110 -3.20 2.91 -6.83
N MET A 111 -2.16 2.16 -7.22
CA MET A 111 -1.89 0.84 -6.63
C MET A 111 -1.62 0.93 -5.13
N THR A 112 -0.80 1.89 -4.69
CA THR A 112 -0.50 2.06 -3.26
C THR A 112 -1.68 2.63 -2.47
N HIS A 113 -2.53 3.45 -3.09
CA HIS A 113 -3.78 3.92 -2.49
C HIS A 113 -4.76 2.76 -2.26
N LEU A 114 -4.92 1.88 -3.25
CA LEU A 114 -5.72 0.66 -3.12
C LEU A 114 -5.20 -0.25 -1.99
N HIS A 115 -3.88 -0.53 -1.98
CA HIS A 115 -3.26 -1.40 -0.96
C HIS A 115 -3.48 -0.87 0.47
N LYS A 116 -3.41 0.44 0.68
CA LYS A 116 -3.53 1.07 2.01
C LYS A 116 -4.96 1.49 2.38
N ALA A 117 -6.00 1.04 1.65
CA ALA A 117 -7.37 1.45 1.92
C ALA A 117 -7.78 1.13 3.37
N LYS A 118 -8.24 2.15 4.10
CA LYS A 118 -8.75 2.02 5.47
C LYS A 118 -10.20 1.52 5.47
N SER A 119 -10.69 1.01 6.60
CA SER A 119 -12.06 0.48 6.75
C SER A 119 -13.16 1.41 6.21
N GLY A 120 -13.05 2.72 6.44
CA GLY A 120 -14.02 3.71 5.95
C GLY A 120 -13.95 4.03 4.45
N ASN A 121 -13.01 3.45 3.69
CA ASN A 121 -12.92 3.62 2.25
C ASN A 121 -13.81 2.58 1.54
N ALA A 122 -14.52 2.98 0.48
CA ALA A 122 -15.33 2.09 -0.35
C ALA A 122 -14.55 0.88 -0.93
N MET A 123 -13.23 0.99 -1.05
CA MET A 123 -12.35 -0.08 -1.54
C MET A 123 -11.97 -1.11 -0.45
N SER A 124 -12.23 -0.83 0.83
CA SER A 124 -11.82 -1.69 1.94
C SER A 124 -12.35 -3.14 1.87
N PRO A 125 -13.56 -3.43 1.34
CA PRO A 125 -14.03 -4.81 1.19
C PRO A 125 -13.13 -5.64 0.27
N LEU A 126 -12.51 -5.03 -0.75
CA LEU A 126 -11.57 -5.73 -1.63
C LEU A 126 -10.31 -6.15 -0.85
N ASN A 127 -9.80 -5.29 0.02
CA ASN A 127 -8.62 -5.56 0.85
C ASN A 127 -8.91 -6.68 1.87
N VAL A 128 -10.12 -6.69 2.44
CA VAL A 128 -10.58 -7.77 3.32
C VAL A 128 -10.72 -9.08 2.54
N LEU A 129 -11.37 -9.06 1.37
CA LEU A 129 -11.48 -10.23 0.48
C LEU A 129 -10.09 -10.78 0.12
N PHE A 130 -9.15 -9.90 -0.19
CA PHE A 130 -7.76 -10.28 -0.46
C PHE A 130 -7.13 -10.98 0.75
N GLY A 131 -7.24 -10.41 1.95
CA GLY A 131 -6.73 -11.02 3.18
C GLY A 131 -7.33 -12.40 3.49
N VAL A 132 -8.65 -12.53 3.37
CA VAL A 132 -9.36 -13.82 3.53
C VAL A 132 -8.90 -14.83 2.47
N SER A 133 -8.69 -14.38 1.23
CA SER A 133 -8.23 -15.24 0.14
C SER A 133 -6.79 -15.73 0.36
N LEU A 134 -5.89 -14.86 0.85
CA LEU A 134 -4.54 -15.25 1.23
C LEU A 134 -4.55 -16.30 2.34
N PHE A 135 -5.36 -16.10 3.38
CA PHE A 135 -5.48 -17.07 4.46
C PHE A 135 -6.03 -18.41 3.96
N PHE A 136 -7.03 -18.36 3.07
CA PHE A 136 -7.52 -19.56 2.39
C PHE A 136 -6.43 -20.24 1.57
N PHE A 137 -5.61 -19.52 0.81
CA PHE A 137 -4.52 -20.12 0.02
C PHE A 137 -3.49 -20.83 0.90
N VAL A 138 -3.15 -20.28 2.06
CA VAL A 138 -2.28 -20.93 3.05
C VAL A 138 -2.86 -22.28 3.47
N ILE A 139 -4.12 -22.30 3.94
CA ILE A 139 -4.75 -23.53 4.44
C ILE A 139 -4.98 -24.56 3.32
N SER A 140 -5.53 -24.12 2.20
CA SER A 140 -5.89 -25.00 1.08
C SER A 140 -4.66 -25.63 0.40
N SER A 141 -3.48 -25.00 0.48
CA SER A 141 -2.23 -25.58 -0.04
C SER A 141 -1.91 -26.96 0.55
N PHE A 142 -2.27 -27.21 1.82
CA PHE A 142 -2.04 -28.51 2.48
C PHE A 142 -2.91 -29.64 1.94
N TRP A 143 -4.03 -29.32 1.27
CA TRP A 143 -4.89 -30.32 0.60
C TRP A 143 -4.50 -30.58 -0.86
N MET A 144 -3.56 -29.82 -1.42
CA MET A 144 -3.14 -30.02 -2.81
C MET A 144 -2.34 -31.31 -3.01
N PHE A 145 -1.56 -31.73 -2.02
CA PHE A 145 -0.66 -32.88 -2.09
C PHE A 145 -1.14 -34.04 -1.21
N ASN A 146 -0.58 -35.24 -1.43
CA ASN A 146 -0.83 -36.37 -0.56
C ASN A 146 0.02 -36.22 0.71
N ALA A 147 -0.61 -36.23 1.90
CA ALA A 147 0.08 -36.08 3.18
C ALA A 147 1.18 -37.12 3.43
N LYS A 148 1.05 -38.32 2.85
CA LYS A 148 2.07 -39.39 2.95
C LYS A 148 3.25 -39.20 1.99
N SER A 149 3.14 -38.29 1.02
CA SER A 149 4.19 -38.08 0.02
C SER A 149 5.43 -37.43 0.62
N LYS A 150 6.60 -37.77 0.08
CA LYS A 150 7.88 -37.14 0.44
C LYS A 150 7.85 -35.62 0.19
N ILE A 151 7.17 -35.17 -0.88
CA ILE A 151 7.03 -33.75 -1.23
C ILE A 151 6.27 -33.00 -0.14
N PHE A 152 5.14 -33.53 0.34
CA PHE A 152 4.36 -32.89 1.42
C PHE A 152 5.17 -32.79 2.71
N LYS A 153 5.83 -33.88 3.13
CA LYS A 153 6.68 -33.88 4.34
C LYS A 153 7.82 -32.87 4.25
N ARG A 154 8.47 -32.76 3.08
CA ARG A 154 9.49 -31.74 2.83
C ARG A 154 8.91 -30.33 2.90
N GLY A 155 7.75 -30.10 2.29
CA GLY A 155 7.04 -28.82 2.34
C GLY A 155 6.75 -28.35 3.77
N LEU A 156 6.41 -29.28 4.68
CA LEU A 156 6.16 -28.94 6.08
C LEU A 156 7.40 -28.33 6.78
N TYR A 157 8.61 -28.81 6.49
CA TYR A 157 9.83 -28.20 7.02
C TYR A 157 10.01 -26.75 6.53
N PHE A 158 9.72 -26.47 5.26
CA PHE A 158 9.75 -25.09 4.74
C PHE A 158 8.67 -24.21 5.37
N THR A 159 7.47 -24.74 5.61
CA THR A 159 6.41 -24.03 6.35
C THR A 159 6.87 -23.67 7.76
N VAL A 160 7.42 -24.63 8.50
CA VAL A 160 7.93 -24.39 9.87
C VAL A 160 9.08 -23.37 9.84
N GLY A 161 10.03 -23.50 8.92
CA GLY A 161 11.12 -22.53 8.78
C GLY A 161 10.63 -21.11 8.50
N GLY A 162 9.64 -20.95 7.61
CA GLY A 162 9.02 -19.65 7.33
C GLY A 162 8.26 -19.08 8.53
N LEU A 163 7.55 -19.93 9.29
CA LEU A 163 6.87 -19.51 10.51
C LEU A 163 7.87 -19.07 11.59
N VAL A 164 8.95 -19.82 11.80
CA VAL A 164 10.00 -19.47 12.77
C VAL A 164 10.65 -18.14 12.37
N LEU A 165 11.01 -17.95 11.10
CA LEU A 165 11.55 -16.67 10.62
C LEU A 165 10.60 -15.51 10.90
N ALA A 166 9.31 -15.67 10.59
CA ALA A 166 8.30 -14.64 10.84
C ALA A 166 8.16 -14.33 12.34
N LEU A 167 8.16 -15.35 13.21
CA LEU A 167 8.09 -15.16 14.67
C LEU A 167 9.34 -14.46 15.20
N VAL A 168 10.53 -14.84 14.73
CA VAL A 168 11.78 -14.17 15.11
C VAL A 168 11.73 -12.69 14.72
N LEU A 169 11.38 -12.37 13.49
CA LEU A 169 11.27 -10.97 13.04
C LEU A 169 10.14 -10.19 13.73
N LEU A 170 9.11 -10.86 14.24
CA LEU A 170 7.99 -10.23 14.95
C LEU A 170 8.36 -9.83 16.39
N PHE A 171 9.26 -10.58 17.03
CA PHE A 171 9.64 -10.38 18.44
C PHE A 171 11.05 -9.81 18.62
N ILE A 172 11.71 -9.38 17.54
CA ILE A 172 12.89 -8.49 17.56
C ILE A 172 12.40 -7.05 17.52
#